data_AF-A0A1H2A8K9-F1
#
_entry.id   AF-A0A1H2A8K9-F1
#
_cell.length_a   1.000
_cell.length_b   1.000
_cell.length_c   1.000
_cell.angle_alpha   90.00
_cell.angle_beta   90.00
_cell.angle_gamma   90.00
#
_symmetry.space_group_name_H-M   'P 1'
#
loop_
_entity.id
_entity.type
_entity.pdbx_description
1 polymer ?
#
loop_
_entity_poly.entity_id
_entity_poly.type
_entity_poly.pdbx_seq_one_letter_code
_entity_poly.pdbx_strand_id
1 'polypeptide(L)'
;MRKAGIVIAIVLTVICGGLGWTVYQWIGLGKELAEASITREQFDAQKEGTARSQVLAALPTPLGDVTDQELYPGDPGRQGAPAGASCVYYGISPLTGEGPDLWRFCFVDGALAEKSAVAIPAQQ
;
A
#
# COMPACT_ATOMS: atom_id res chain seq x y z
N MET A 1 13.19 45.12 -21.85
CA MET A 1 13.59 44.61 -20.52
C MET A 1 12.41 44.25 -19.59
N ARG A 2 11.27 44.96 -19.60
CA ARG A 2 10.11 44.65 -18.72
C ARG A 2 9.49 43.25 -18.91
N LYS A 3 9.49 42.70 -20.13
CA LYS A 3 8.93 41.36 -20.42
C LYS A 3 9.74 40.22 -19.80
N ALA A 4 11.05 40.38 -19.65
CA ALA A 4 11.94 39.35 -19.10
C ALA A 4 11.74 39.17 -17.58
N GLY A 5 11.49 40.25 -16.84
CA GLY A 5 11.25 40.18 -15.39
C GLY A 5 9.94 39.46 -15.03
N ILE A 6 8.90 39.61 -15.86
CA ILE A 6 7.61 38.94 -15.65
C ILE A 6 7.74 37.42 -15.89
N VAL A 7 8.48 37.01 -16.92
CA VAL A 7 8.70 35.58 -17.21
C VAL A 7 9.48 34.92 -16.08
N ILE A 8 10.53 35.56 -15.56
CA ILE A 8 11.31 35.02 -14.43
C ILE A 8 10.47 34.88 -13.16
N ALA A 9 9.61 35.86 -12.86
CA ALA A 9 8.72 35.80 -11.70
C ALA A 9 7.71 34.65 -11.81
N ILE A 10 7.10 34.46 -12.98
CA ILE A 10 6.15 33.36 -13.22
C ILE A 10 6.84 32.01 -13.06
N VAL A 11 8.04 31.84 -13.65
CA VAL A 11 8.81 30.60 -13.55
C VAL A 11 9.18 30.28 -12.10
N LEU A 12 9.63 31.27 -11.31
CA LEU A 12 9.92 31.09 -9.89
C LEU A 12 8.68 30.71 -9.06
N THR A 13 7.52 31.29 -9.37
CA THR A 13 6.29 30.99 -8.64
C THR A 13 5.78 29.58 -8.97
N VAL A 14 5.92 29.14 -10.23
CA VAL A 14 5.57 27.77 -10.66
C VAL A 14 6.55 26.74 -10.08
N ILE A 15 7.85 27.04 -10.01
CA ILE A 15 8.85 26.16 -9.42
C ILE A 15 8.64 26.04 -7.90
N CYS A 16 8.46 27.16 -7.19
CA CYS A 16 8.24 27.13 -5.74
C CYS A 16 6.85 26.60 -5.35
N GLY A 17 5.81 26.87 -6.15
CA GLY A 17 4.46 26.35 -5.92
C GLY A 17 4.31 24.87 -6.31
N GLY A 18 4.94 24.46 -7.41
CA GLY A 18 4.89 23.09 -7.92
C GLY A 18 5.73 22.11 -7.10
N LEU A 19 6.93 22.50 -6.66
CA LEU A 19 7.79 21.66 -5.82
C LEU A 19 7.19 21.46 -4.42
N GLY A 20 6.53 22.47 -3.86
CA GLY A 20 5.85 22.33 -2.57
C GLY A 20 4.70 21.32 -2.63
N TRP A 21 3.92 21.34 -3.72
CA TRP A 21 2.82 20.40 -3.93
C TRP A 21 3.30 18.97 -4.12
N THR A 22 4.31 18.74 -4.97
CA THR A 22 4.84 17.39 -5.19
C THR A 22 5.48 16.84 -3.92
N VAL A 23 6.31 17.60 -3.20
CA VAL A 23 6.89 17.13 -1.93
C VAL A 23 5.79 16.79 -0.90
N TYR A 24 4.72 17.59 -0.83
CA TYR A 24 3.58 17.28 0.04
C TYR A 24 2.87 15.98 -0.36
N GLN A 25 2.67 15.75 -1.66
CA GLN A 25 2.08 14.50 -2.14
C GLN A 25 2.97 13.28 -1.88
N TRP A 26 4.29 13.43 -2.02
CA TRP A 26 5.27 12.36 -1.73
C TRP A 26 5.35 12.04 -0.22
N ILE A 27 5.26 13.05 0.65
CA ILE A 27 5.20 12.85 2.10
C ILE A 27 3.85 12.21 2.50
N GLY A 28 2.74 12.60 1.89
CA GLY A 28 1.44 11.97 2.09
C GLY A 28 1.45 10.49 1.73
N LEU A 29 1.89 10.17 0.50
CA LEU A 29 2.05 8.78 0.03
C LEU A 29 3.03 7.98 0.88
N GLY A 30 4.18 8.56 1.24
CA GLY A 30 5.17 7.91 2.09
C GLY A 30 4.67 7.66 3.51
N LYS A 31 3.84 8.56 4.04
CA LYS A 31 3.21 8.41 5.36
C LYS A 31 2.11 7.36 5.34
N GLU A 32 1.28 7.30 4.30
CA GLU A 32 0.26 6.25 4.13
C GLU A 32 0.90 4.86 3.96
N LEU A 33 1.97 4.76 3.17
CA LEU A 33 2.74 3.53 3.05
C LEU A 33 3.41 3.12 4.36
N ALA A 34 3.97 4.08 5.11
CA ALA A 34 4.57 3.80 6.40
C ALA A 34 3.52 3.40 7.45
N GLU A 35 2.36 4.06 7.48
CA GLU A 35 1.25 3.73 8.37
C GLU A 35 0.65 2.37 8.03
N ALA A 36 0.52 2.01 6.76
CA ALA A 36 0.01 0.70 6.35
C ALA A 36 1.08 -0.40 6.28
N SER A 37 2.32 -0.13 6.71
CA SER A 37 3.39 -1.12 6.72
C SER A 37 3.48 -1.86 8.05
N ILE A 38 3.67 -3.18 7.97
CA ILE A 38 3.83 -4.04 9.16
C ILE A 38 5.14 -4.80 9.11
N THR A 39 5.66 -5.12 10.29
CA THR A 39 6.86 -5.96 10.40
C THR A 39 6.53 -7.43 10.18
N ARG A 40 7.56 -8.22 9.85
CA ARG A 40 7.41 -9.68 9.76
C ARG A 40 6.88 -10.28 11.07
N GLU A 41 7.31 -9.75 12.21
CA GLU A 41 6.85 -10.21 13.53
C GLU A 41 5.36 -9.95 13.73
N GLN A 42 4.85 -8.79 13.30
CA GLN A 42 3.42 -8.46 13.34
C GLN A 42 2.60 -9.35 12.40
N PHE A 43 3.15 -9.67 11.22
CA PHE A 43 2.56 -10.63 10.29
C PHE A 43 2.52 -12.05 10.89
N ASP A 44 3.61 -12.50 11.49
CA ASP A 44 3.76 -13.82 12.08
C ASP A 44 2.88 -14.00 13.33
N ALA A 45 2.64 -12.92 14.09
CA ALA A 45 1.79 -12.92 15.27
C ALA A 45 0.31 -13.24 14.96
N GLN A 46 -0.17 -12.95 13.73
CA GLN A 46 -1.54 -13.27 13.35
C GLN A 46 -1.70 -14.75 13.04
N LYS A 47 -2.81 -15.34 13.50
CA LYS A 47 -3.11 -16.77 13.34
C LYS A 47 -4.38 -16.96 12.53
N GLU A 48 -4.40 -18.02 11.72
CA GLU A 48 -5.61 -18.46 11.04
C GLU A 48 -6.70 -18.78 12.10
N GLY A 49 -7.95 -18.46 11.76
CA GLY A 49 -9.10 -18.50 12.65
C GLY A 49 -9.30 -17.24 13.50
N THR A 50 -8.34 -16.32 13.58
CA THR A 50 -8.51 -15.06 14.31
C THR A 50 -9.60 -14.20 13.65
N ALA A 51 -10.49 -13.63 14.45
CA ALA A 51 -11.55 -12.76 13.94
C ALA A 51 -10.96 -11.54 13.20
N ARG A 52 -11.57 -11.14 12.09
CA ARG A 52 -11.14 -9.99 11.27
C ARG A 52 -10.98 -8.73 12.12
N SER A 53 -11.92 -8.46 13.02
CA SER A 53 -11.87 -7.30 13.91
C SER A 53 -10.66 -7.32 14.85
N GLN A 54 -10.24 -8.50 15.32
CA GLN A 54 -9.07 -8.64 16.18
C GLN A 54 -7.78 -8.44 15.38
N VAL A 55 -7.69 -8.99 14.17
CA VAL A 55 -6.54 -8.76 13.28
C VAL A 55 -6.41 -7.26 12.95
N LEU A 56 -7.51 -6.61 12.56
CA LEU A 56 -7.51 -5.18 12.22
C LEU A 56 -7.31 -4.26 13.44
N ALA A 57 -7.60 -4.73 14.66
CA ALA A 57 -7.30 -3.98 15.88
C ALA A 57 -5.83 -4.13 16.32
N ALA A 58 -5.19 -5.24 15.96
CA ALA A 58 -3.79 -5.52 16.31
C ALA A 58 -2.79 -4.95 15.29
N LEU A 59 -3.25 -4.67 14.07
CA LEU A 59 -2.46 -4.12 12.97
C LEU A 59 -2.86 -2.66 12.71
N PRO A 60 -1.99 -1.87 12.06
CA PRO A 60 -2.36 -0.54 11.60
C PRO A 60 -3.45 -0.61 10.51
N THR A 61 -3.85 0.53 9.98
CA THR A 61 -4.82 0.59 8.88
C THR A 61 -4.22 -0.07 7.63
N PRO A 62 -4.89 -1.07 7.01
CA PRO A 62 -4.41 -1.67 5.77
C PRO A 62 -4.44 -0.66 4.61
N LEU A 63 -3.74 -0.98 3.53
CA LEU A 63 -3.82 -0.24 2.27
C LEU A 63 -5.27 -0.28 1.77
N GLY A 64 -5.95 0.87 1.88
CA GLY A 64 -7.34 1.03 1.49
C GLY A 64 -7.51 0.99 -0.03
N ASP A 65 -8.64 0.42 -0.47
CA ASP A 65 -9.15 0.42 -1.85
C ASP A 65 -8.38 -0.38 -2.91
N VAL A 66 -7.26 -1.03 -2.57
CA VAL A 66 -6.54 -1.89 -3.52
C VAL A 66 -7.32 -3.18 -3.75
N THR A 67 -7.86 -3.34 -4.96
CA THR A 67 -8.58 -4.55 -5.38
C THR A 67 -7.63 -5.58 -5.98
N ASP A 68 -8.00 -6.87 -5.89
CA ASP A 68 -7.26 -7.97 -6.54
C ASP A 68 -7.10 -7.73 -8.05
N GLN A 69 -8.06 -7.05 -8.68
CA GLN A 69 -8.05 -6.75 -10.11
C GLN A 69 -7.04 -5.65 -10.48
N GLU A 70 -6.79 -4.70 -9.57
CA GLU A 70 -5.75 -3.68 -9.74
C GLU A 70 -4.35 -4.27 -9.51
N LEU A 71 -4.21 -5.22 -8.58
CA LEU A 71 -2.93 -5.88 -8.28
C LEU A 71 -2.56 -6.95 -9.31
N TYR A 72 -3.54 -7.70 -9.80
CA TYR A 72 -3.33 -8.85 -10.68
C TYR A 72 -4.20 -8.75 -11.94
N PRO A 73 -3.91 -7.79 -12.83
CA PRO A 73 -4.65 -7.65 -14.08
C PRO A 73 -4.43 -8.91 -14.95
N GLY A 74 -5.49 -9.68 -15.16
CA GLY A 74 -5.45 -10.90 -15.99
C GLY A 74 -5.25 -12.21 -15.23
N ASP A 75 -5.00 -12.16 -13.91
CA ASP A 75 -5.08 -13.32 -13.03
C ASP A 75 -6.11 -13.07 -11.91
N PRO A 76 -7.41 -13.02 -12.27
CA PRO A 76 -8.48 -12.90 -11.28
C PRO A 76 -8.58 -14.13 -10.36
N GLY A 77 -7.79 -15.17 -10.63
CA GLY A 77 -7.74 -16.45 -9.94
C GLY A 77 -6.94 -16.45 -8.64
N ARG A 78 -6.38 -15.29 -8.23
CA ARG A 78 -5.69 -15.05 -6.95
C ARG A 78 -4.46 -15.96 -6.77
N GLN A 79 -3.32 -15.40 -6.37
CA GLN A 79 -2.14 -16.19 -5.94
C GLN A 79 -2.43 -17.04 -4.68
N GLY A 80 -3.37 -18.00 -4.71
CA GLY A 80 -3.78 -18.84 -3.60
C GLY A 80 -5.01 -18.40 -2.80
N ALA A 81 -5.54 -17.18 -2.95
CA ALA A 81 -6.57 -16.72 -2.02
C ALA A 81 -7.93 -17.47 -2.16
N PRO A 82 -8.62 -17.80 -1.05
CA PRO A 82 -9.80 -18.66 -1.08
C PRO A 82 -11.00 -18.02 -1.79
N ALA A 83 -11.88 -18.85 -2.36
CA ALA A 83 -13.14 -18.39 -2.95
C ALA A 83 -14.03 -17.71 -1.89
N GLY A 84 -14.62 -16.56 -2.22
CA GLY A 84 -15.43 -15.79 -1.27
C GLY A 84 -14.64 -15.04 -0.19
N ALA A 85 -13.30 -15.11 -0.20
CA ALA A 85 -12.48 -14.37 0.75
C ALA A 85 -12.45 -12.87 0.42
N SER A 86 -12.49 -12.04 1.47
CA SER A 86 -12.14 -10.63 1.43
C SER A 86 -10.69 -10.49 1.89
N CYS A 87 -9.79 -10.09 0.99
CA CYS A 87 -8.38 -9.89 1.34
C CYS A 87 -8.09 -8.41 1.64
N VAL A 88 -7.14 -8.18 2.54
CA VAL A 88 -6.55 -6.86 2.82
C VAL A 88 -5.04 -6.96 2.66
N TYR A 89 -4.43 -5.84 2.33
CA TYR A 89 -3.02 -5.73 1.99
C TYR A 89 -2.31 -4.77 2.93
N TYR A 90 -1.09 -5.12 3.32
CA TYR A 90 -0.19 -4.26 4.10
C TYR A 90 1.16 -4.13 3.40
N GLY A 91 1.77 -2.97 3.55
CA GLY A 91 3.17 -2.77 3.18
C GLY A 91 4.12 -3.56 4.09
N ILE A 92 5.38 -3.65 3.69
CA ILE A 92 6.42 -4.33 4.46
C ILE A 92 7.31 -3.29 5.12
N SER A 93 7.58 -3.48 6.42
CA SER A 93 8.55 -2.69 7.16
C SER A 93 9.63 -3.60 7.77
N PRO A 94 10.92 -3.26 7.65
CA PRO A 94 11.48 -2.18 6.82
C PRO A 94 11.44 -2.51 5.32
N LEU A 95 11.37 -1.48 4.47
CA LEU A 95 11.52 -1.62 3.01
C LEU A 95 12.99 -1.87 2.67
N THR A 96 13.39 -3.14 2.57
CA THR A 96 14.76 -3.56 2.25
C THR A 96 15.02 -3.72 0.75
N GLY A 97 13.99 -3.73 -0.09
CA GLY A 97 14.10 -4.01 -1.53
C GLY A 97 14.38 -5.48 -1.85
N GLU A 98 14.49 -6.35 -0.84
CA GLU A 98 14.67 -7.79 -0.95
C GLU A 98 13.52 -8.49 -0.22
N GLY A 99 12.66 -9.21 -0.95
CA GLY A 99 11.55 -9.96 -0.36
C GLY A 99 10.24 -9.85 -1.14
N PRO A 100 9.12 -10.31 -0.55
CA PRO A 100 7.79 -10.01 -1.06
C PRO A 100 7.56 -8.50 -1.08
N ASP A 101 6.58 -8.02 -1.84
CA ASP A 101 6.25 -6.60 -1.93
C ASP A 101 5.16 -6.20 -0.92
N LEU A 102 4.25 -7.13 -0.60
CA LEU A 102 3.12 -6.91 0.29
C LEU A 102 2.83 -8.13 1.18
N TRP A 103 2.24 -7.87 2.33
CA TRP A 103 1.59 -8.88 3.17
C TRP A 103 0.09 -8.91 2.87
N ARG A 104 -0.43 -10.10 2.57
CA ARG A 104 -1.86 -10.33 2.30
C ARG A 104 -2.50 -11.11 3.43
N PHE A 105 -3.68 -10.68 3.87
CA PHE A 105 -4.52 -11.38 4.82
C PHE A 105 -5.90 -11.57 4.23
N CYS A 106 -6.34 -12.82 4.08
CA CYS A 106 -7.61 -13.16 3.46
C CYS A 106 -8.58 -13.69 4.52
N PHE A 107 -9.76 -13.07 4.58
CA PHE A 107 -10.80 -13.40 5.55
C PHE A 107 -11.96 -14.11 4.87
N VAL A 108 -12.37 -15.25 5.43
CA VAL A 108 -13.58 -15.99 5.02
C VAL A 108 -14.50 -16.05 6.24
N ASP A 109 -15.79 -15.77 6.05
CA ASP A 109 -16.79 -15.76 7.12
C ASP A 109 -16.41 -14.88 8.34
N GLY A 110 -15.61 -13.83 8.11
CA GLY A 110 -15.17 -12.90 9.15
C GLY A 110 -13.97 -13.38 10.00
N ALA A 111 -13.33 -14.49 9.66
CA ALA A 111 -12.12 -14.98 10.31
C ALA A 111 -10.95 -15.07 9.31
N LEU A 112 -9.71 -14.95 9.81
CA LEU A 112 -8.51 -15.06 8.99
C LEU A 112 -8.40 -16.50 8.46
N ALA A 113 -8.58 -16.69 7.16
CA ALA A 113 -8.50 -18.00 6.54
C ALA A 113 -7.10 -18.30 6.03
N GLU A 114 -6.41 -17.27 5.52
CA GLU A 114 -5.07 -17.39 4.96
C GLU A 114 -4.29 -16.09 5.18
N LYS A 115 -2.99 -16.21 5.41
CA LYS A 115 -2.05 -15.10 5.28
C LYS A 115 -0.90 -15.51 4.36
N SER A 116 -0.49 -14.61 3.49
CA SER A 116 0.58 -14.89 2.54
C SER A 116 1.42 -13.66 2.25
N ALA A 117 2.68 -13.90 1.89
CA ALA A 117 3.55 -12.87 1.35
C ALA A 117 3.38 -12.88 -0.17
N VAL A 118 3.02 -11.73 -0.73
CA VAL A 118 2.76 -11.61 -2.17
C VAL A 118 3.74 -10.63 -2.81
N ALA A 119 4.16 -10.96 -4.03
CA ALA A 119 4.90 -10.06 -4.88
C ALA A 119 3.92 -9.36 -5.83
N ILE A 120 4.12 -8.08 -6.07
CA ILE A 120 3.41 -7.33 -7.09
C ILE A 120 4.08 -7.71 -8.42
N PRO A 121 3.31 -8.20 -9.43
CA PRO A 121 3.90 -8.51 -10.71
C PRO A 121 4.56 -7.26 -11.28
N ALA A 122 5.82 -7.38 -11.73
CA ALA A 122 6.51 -6.29 -12.39
C ALA A 122 5.64 -5.83 -13.57
N GLN A 123 5.15 -4.58 -13.50
CA GLN A 123 4.38 -3.98 -14.59
C GLN A 123 5.26 -4.00 -15.84
N GLN A 124 4.96 -4.90 -16.78
CA GLN A 124 5.60 -4.96 -18.09
C GLN A 124 5.08 -3.85 -19.00
#